data_AF-A0A821XH80-F1
#
_entry.id   AF-A0A821XH80-F1
#
_cell.length_a   1.000
_cell.length_b   1.000
_cell.length_c   1.000
_cell.angle_alpha   90.00
_cell.angle_beta   90.00
_cell.angle_gamma   90.00
#
_symmetry.space_group_name_H-M   'P 1'
#
loop_
_entity.id
_entity.type
_entity.pdbx_description
1 polymer ?
#
loop_
_entity_poly.entity_id
_entity_poly.type
_entity_poly.pdbx_seq_one_letter_code
_entity_poly.pdbx_strand_id
1 'polypeptide(L)' 'PGQYSESQPNEIYLKDIPSHVLINVCRYFAYKAKYTNSSIDIPEFPIDIQVVLELLVASDFLDC' A
#
# COMPACT_ATOMS: atom_id res chain seq x y z
N PRO A 1 -25.80 -1.66 -2.58
CA PRO A 1 -25.25 -0.78 -3.64
C PRO A 1 -23.89 -1.32 -4.12
N GLY A 2 -23.92 -2.29 -5.03
CA GLY A 2 -22.75 -2.86 -5.67
C GLY A 2 -22.76 -2.46 -7.13
N GLN A 3 -22.05 -1.39 -7.48
CA GLN A 3 -21.71 -1.13 -8.88
C GLN A 3 -20.45 -1.92 -9.19
N TYR A 4 -20.62 -3.23 -9.41
CA TYR A 4 -19.56 -4.03 -10.02
C TYR A 4 -19.57 -3.76 -11.51
N SER A 5 -18.54 -3.07 -11.99
CA SER A 5 -18.21 -3.02 -13.40
C SER A 5 -17.12 -4.06 -13.62
N GLU A 6 -17.50 -5.22 -14.17
CA GLU A 6 -16.55 -6.23 -14.67
C GLU A 6 -15.66 -5.69 -15.80
N SER A 7 -15.92 -4.46 -16.29
CA SER A 7 -15.19 -3.82 -17.38
C SER A 7 -14.14 -2.80 -16.93
N GLN A 8 -13.86 -2.69 -15.63
CA GLN A 8 -12.74 -1.86 -15.16
C GLN A 8 -11.41 -2.56 -15.51
N PRO A 9 -10.44 -1.87 -16.14
CA PRO A 9 -9.13 -2.44 -16.36
C PRO A 9 -8.46 -2.73 -15.00
N ASN A 10 -7.94 -3.94 -14.81
CA ASN A 10 -7.21 -4.35 -13.59
C ASN A 10 -5.78 -3.77 -13.54
N GLU A 11 -5.60 -2.57 -14.08
CA GLU A 11 -4.31 -1.89 -14.22
C GLU A 11 -4.44 -0.42 -13.80
N ILE A 12 -3.43 0.08 -13.10
CA ILE A 12 -3.32 1.49 -12.73
C ILE A 12 -1.93 2.02 -13.09
N TYR A 13 -1.86 3.29 -13.49
CA TYR A 13 -0.61 3.95 -13.85
C TYR A 13 -0.30 5.03 -12.80
N LEU A 14 0.69 4.76 -11.95
CA LEU A 14 1.12 5.69 -10.90
C LEU A 14 2.37 6.45 -11.36
N LYS A 15 2.16 7.60 -12.02
CA LYS A 15 3.26 8.40 -12.59
C LYS A 15 4.09 9.12 -11.53
N ASP A 16 3.47 9.46 -10.40
CA ASP A 16 4.08 10.28 -9.35
C ASP A 16 4.62 9.44 -8.18
N ILE A 17 4.47 8.11 -8.24
CA ILE A 17 5.00 7.19 -7.23
C ILE A 17 6.17 6.40 -7.84
N PRO A 18 7.41 6.60 -7.38
CA PRO A 18 8.55 5.89 -7.92
C PRO A 18 8.55 4.41 -7.48
N SER A 19 9.24 3.56 -8.23
CA SER A 19 9.20 2.10 -8.05
C SER A 19 9.70 1.63 -6.68
N HIS A 20 10.72 2.30 -6.12
CA HIS A 20 11.26 1.99 -4.79
C HIS A 20 10.30 2.34 -3.65
N VAL A 21 9.36 3.26 -3.87
CA VAL A 21 8.27 3.55 -2.92
C VAL A 21 7.13 2.56 -3.14
N LEU A 22 6.73 2.33 -4.39
CA LEU A 22 5.62 1.44 -4.74
C LEU A 22 5.82 0.02 -4.22
N ILE A 23 7.05 -0.52 -4.26
CA ILE A 23 7.32 -1.86 -3.71
C ILE A 23 7.04 -1.92 -2.20
N ASN A 24 7.29 -0.85 -1.46
CA ASN A 24 7.02 -0.77 -0.02
C ASN A 24 5.53 -0.61 0.26
N VAL A 25 4.80 0.14 -0.58
CA VAL A 25 3.33 0.21 -0.53
C VAL A 25 2.70 -1.18 -0.74
N CYS A 26 3.14 -1.92 -1.76
CA CYS A 26 2.66 -3.28 -2.01
C CYS A 26 2.97 -4.23 -0.82
N ARG A 27 4.16 -4.12 -0.23
CA ARG A 27 4.52 -4.88 0.99
C ARG A 27 3.60 -4.51 2.16
N TYR A 28 3.29 -3.24 2.33
CA TYR A 28 2.36 -2.78 3.37
C TYR A 28 0.95 -3.33 3.13
N PHE A 29 0.45 -3.37 1.89
CA PHE A 29 -0.85 -3.98 1.60
C PHE A 29 -0.91 -5.45 1.98
N ALA A 30 0.12 -6.24 1.66
CA ALA A 30 0.21 -7.63 2.07
C ALA A 30 0.29 -7.78 3.60
N TYR A 31 1.08 -6.93 4.25
CA TYR A 31 1.20 -6.87 5.72
C TYR A 31 -0.15 -6.54 6.38
N LYS A 32 -0.82 -5.46 5.94
CA LYS A 32 -2.12 -5.02 6.44
C LYS A 32 -3.16 -6.11 6.26
N ALA A 33 -3.26 -6.71 5.07
CA ALA A 33 -4.20 -7.80 4.79
C ALA A 33 -3.95 -9.02 5.69
N LYS A 34 -2.68 -9.36 5.97
CA LYS A 34 -2.31 -10.49 6.83
C LYS A 34 -2.64 -10.25 8.31
N TYR A 35 -2.40 -9.04 8.81
CA TYR A 35 -2.49 -8.75 10.25
C TYR A 35 -3.79 -8.05 10.67
N THR A 36 -4.62 -7.60 9.74
CA THR A 36 -5.97 -7.09 10.05
C THR A 36 -6.80 -8.19 10.70
N ASN A 37 -7.38 -7.90 11.87
CA ASN A 37 -8.14 -8.84 12.71
C ASN A 37 -7.33 -10.05 13.20
N SER A 38 -6.00 -9.97 13.18
CA SER A 38 -5.15 -11.02 13.72
C SER A 38 -5.17 -11.01 15.25
N SER A 39 -5.21 -12.19 15.86
CA SER A 39 -5.15 -12.37 17.32
C SER A 39 -3.73 -12.63 17.84
N ILE A 40 -2.74 -12.64 16.95
CA ILE A 40 -1.33 -12.77 17.30
C ILE A 40 -0.68 -11.41 17.47
N ASP A 41 0.47 -11.38 18.14
CA ASP A 41 1.31 -10.19 18.22
C ASP A 41 1.71 -9.73 16.82
N ILE A 42 1.46 -8.46 16.54
CA ILE A 42 1.70 -7.85 15.24
C ILE A 42 3.17 -7.44 15.17
N PRO A 43 3.98 -7.98 14.22
CA PRO A 43 5.38 -7.61 14.10
C PRO A 43 5.54 -6.19 13.53
N GLU A 44 6.64 -5.52 13.83
CA GLU A 44 6.91 -4.20 13.26
C GLU A 44 7.09 -4.27 11.74
N PHE A 45 6.58 -3.26 11.03
CA PHE A 45 6.79 -3.12 9.59
C PHE A 45 8.10 -2.33 9.35
N PRO A 46 9.14 -2.97 8.78
CA PRO A 46 10.43 -2.30 8.62
C PRO A 46 10.36 -1.23 7.52
N ILE A 47 10.72 0.00 7.88
CA ILE A 47 10.81 1.14 6.95
C ILE A 47 12.24 1.68 6.98
N ASP A 48 12.85 1.81 5.80
CA ASP A 48 14.16 2.47 5.67
C ASP A 48 13.98 3.99 5.75
N ILE A 49 14.84 4.65 6.52
CA ILE A 49 14.86 6.10 6.67
C ILE A 49 15.04 6.82 5.33
N GLN A 50 15.71 6.19 4.36
CA GLN A 50 15.94 6.77 3.03
C GLN A 50 14.64 6.97 2.24
N VAL A 51 13.58 6.21 2.54
CA VAL A 51 12.31 6.22 1.79
C VAL A 51 11.13 6.72 2.61
N VAL A 52 11.32 7.03 3.89
CA VAL A 52 10.22 7.32 4.84
C VAL A 52 9.38 8.52 4.43
N LEU A 53 10.02 9.59 3.93
CA LEU A 53 9.32 10.82 3.54
C LEU A 53 8.50 10.61 2.27
N GLU A 54 9.07 9.92 1.28
CA GLU A 54 8.34 9.60 0.05
C GLU A 54 7.19 8.64 0.32
N LEU A 55 7.38 7.66 1.21
CA LEU A 55 6.32 6.76 1.65
C LEU A 55 5.17 7.50 2.35
N LEU A 56 5.48 8.52 3.17
CA LEU A 56 4.47 9.34 3.83
C LEU A 56 3.61 10.11 2.82
N VAL A 57 4.23 10.69 1.80
CA VAL A 57 3.51 11.39 0.72
C VAL A 57 2.67 10.41 -0.10
N ALA A 58 3.22 9.23 -0.39
CA ALA A 58 2.50 8.19 -1.11
C ALA A 58 1.30 7.66 -0.31
N SER A 59 1.41 7.52 1.02
CA SER A 59 0.29 7.07 1.86
C SER A 59 -0.84 8.10 1.92
N ASP A 60 -0.51 9.39 1.93
CA ASP A 60 -1.50 10.47 1.87
C ASP A 60 -2.20 10.48 0.50
N PHE A 61 -1.43 10.35 -0.59
CA PHE A 61 -2.00 10.28 -1.94
C PHE A 61 -2.91 9.06 -2.17
N LEU A 62 -2.56 7.90 -1.59
CA LEU A 62 -3.30 6.64 -1.75
C LEU A 62 -4.40 6.42 -0.70
N ASP A 63 -4.51 7.30 0.31
CA ASP A 63 -5.45 7.20 1.43
C ASP A 63 -5.43 5.82 2.13
N CYS A 64 -4.24 5.34 2.54
CA CYS A 64 -4.04 3.95 2.98
C CYS A 64 -3.17 3.70 4.22
#